data_AF-A0AAV4G5X2-F1
#
_entry.id   AF-A0AAV4G5X2-F1
#
_cell.length_a   1.000
_cell.length_b   1.000
_cell.length_c   1.000
_cell.angle_alpha   90.00
_cell.angle_beta   90.00
_cell.angle_gamma   90.00
#
_symmetry.space_group_name_H-M   'P 1'
#
loop_
_entity.id
_entity.type
_entity.pdbx_description
1 polymer ?
#
loop_
_entity_poly.entity_id
_entity_poly.type
_entity_poly.pdbx_seq_one_letter_code
_entity_poly.pdbx_strand_id
1 'polypeptide(L)'
;MNLILINEPEDPPSYYSRSWMSTSIPDLAIASEDIALKTSREMNSQLGGSDHRQIILSVDSIGSREPASIVTRWNYRKANRNLYTFLTNEMSKKINACSTEVD
;
A
#
# COMPACT_ATOMS: atom_id res chain seq x y z
N MET A 1 -5.61 -24.66 6.22
CA MET A 1 -5.43 -23.24 6.57
C MET A 1 -6.61 -22.49 5.99
N ASN A 2 -7.49 -21.97 6.85
CA ASN A 2 -8.68 -21.25 6.43
C ASN A 2 -8.35 -19.75 6.37
N LEU A 3 -8.56 -19.12 5.22
CA LEU A 3 -8.33 -17.69 5.01
C LEU A 3 -9.70 -16.99 4.96
N ILE A 4 -9.88 -16.00 5.83
CA ILE A 4 -11.11 -15.25 5.99
C ILE A 4 -10.89 -13.84 5.42
N LEU A 5 -11.83 -13.41 4.57
CA LEU A 5 -11.92 -12.03 4.10
C LEU A 5 -12.49 -11.17 5.25
N ILE A 6 -11.75 -10.15 5.64
CA ILE A 6 -12.12 -9.22 6.73
C ILE A 6 -12.96 -8.04 6.20
N ASN A 7 -13.01 -7.84 4.87
CA ASN A 7 -13.83 -6.79 4.27
C ASN A 7 -15.31 -7.01 4.59
N GLU A 8 -15.99 -5.94 4.98
CA GLU A 8 -17.43 -5.94 5.21
C GLU A 8 -18.17 -5.53 3.94
N PRO A 9 -19.33 -6.15 3.62
CA PRO A 9 -20.12 -5.79 2.45
C PRO A 9 -20.54 -4.32 2.42
N GLU A 10 -20.70 -3.70 3.59
CA GLU A 10 -21.14 -2.31 3.77
C GLU A 10 -19.99 -1.31 3.68
N ASP A 11 -18.76 -1.77 3.49
CA ASP A 11 -17.60 -0.91 3.34
C ASP A 11 -17.75 0.05 2.16
N PRO A 12 -17.43 1.34 2.34
CA PRO A 12 -17.40 2.24 1.20
C PRO A 12 -16.28 1.83 0.23
N PRO A 13 -16.34 2.27 -1.04
CA PRO A 13 -15.28 1.97 -1.99
C PRO A 13 -13.91 2.50 -1.56
N SER A 14 -12.89 1.64 -1.60
CA SER A 14 -11.52 2.02 -1.25
C SER A 14 -10.81 2.79 -2.35
N TYR A 15 -11.30 2.71 -3.59
CA TYR A 15 -10.70 3.38 -4.75
C TYR A 15 -11.73 4.13 -5.58
N TYR A 16 -11.32 5.30 -6.09
CA TYR A 16 -12.03 6.09 -7.06
C TYR A 16 -11.19 6.34 -8.31
N SER A 17 -11.60 5.80 -9.44
CA SER A 17 -10.98 6.07 -10.73
C SER A 17 -11.42 7.42 -11.28
N ARG A 18 -10.52 8.40 -11.34
CA ARG A 18 -10.78 9.69 -11.99
C ARG A 18 -10.98 9.59 -13.50
N SER A 19 -10.27 8.68 -14.17
CA SER A 19 -10.38 8.52 -15.63
C SER A 19 -11.72 7.92 -16.04
N TRP A 20 -12.25 7.01 -15.22
CA TRP A 20 -13.48 6.28 -15.50
C TRP A 20 -14.69 6.77 -14.68
N MET A 21 -14.47 7.73 -13.78
CA MET A 21 -15.45 8.27 -12.83
C MET A 21 -16.21 7.17 -12.06
N SER A 22 -15.51 6.10 -11.69
CA SER A 22 -16.09 4.90 -11.09
C SER A 22 -15.40 4.52 -9.78
N THR A 23 -16.13 3.85 -8.90
CA THR A 23 -15.63 3.38 -7.60
C THR A 23 -15.47 1.86 -7.59
N SER A 24 -14.49 1.36 -6.86
CA SER A 24 -14.29 -0.08 -6.63
C SER A 24 -13.62 -0.37 -5.29
N ILE A 25 -13.55 -1.66 -4.92
CA ILE A 25 -12.94 -2.14 -3.67
C ILE A 25 -11.77 -3.09 -4.02
N PRO A 26 -10.67 -2.58 -4.60
CA PRO A 26 -9.50 -3.41 -4.91
C PRO A 26 -8.68 -3.78 -3.66
N ASP A 27 -8.83 -3.03 -2.58
CA ASP A 27 -8.00 -3.18 -1.38
C ASP A 27 -8.66 -4.17 -0.40
N LEU A 28 -8.11 -5.38 -0.35
CA LEU A 28 -8.64 -6.50 0.43
C LEU A 28 -7.75 -6.83 1.62
N ALA A 29 -8.38 -7.17 2.74
CA ALA A 29 -7.74 -7.66 3.95
C ALA A 29 -8.14 -9.13 4.17
N ILE A 30 -7.16 -10.02 4.19
CA ILE A 30 -7.36 -11.45 4.37
C ILE A 30 -6.44 -11.92 5.49
N ALA A 31 -6.98 -12.71 6.43
CA ALA A 31 -6.21 -13.28 7.52
C ALA A 31 -6.58 -14.74 7.77
N SER A 32 -5.74 -15.46 8.51
CA SER A 32 -6.12 -16.75 9.07
C SER A 32 -7.23 -16.57 10.10
N GLU A 33 -8.06 -17.59 10.27
CA GLU A 33 -9.24 -17.56 11.16
C GLU A 33 -8.95 -17.05 12.58
N ASP A 34 -7.84 -17.46 13.18
CA ASP A 34 -7.41 -17.07 14.53
C ASP A 34 -7.05 -15.58 14.67
N ILE A 35 -6.64 -14.94 13.58
CA ILE A 35 -6.31 -13.52 13.50
C ILE A 35 -7.53 -12.72 13.05
N ALA A 36 -8.29 -13.21 12.07
CA ALA A 36 -9.48 -12.55 11.55
C ALA A 36 -10.49 -12.23 12.66
N LEU A 37 -10.73 -13.18 13.56
CA LEU A 37 -11.64 -13.01 14.71
C LEU A 37 -11.20 -11.94 15.72
N LYS A 38 -9.95 -11.49 15.66
CA LYS A 38 -9.36 -10.46 16.54
C LYS A 38 -9.02 -9.18 15.78
N THR A 39 -9.35 -9.12 14.49
CA THR A 39 -9.01 -7.99 13.65
C THR A 39 -10.25 -7.17 13.38
N SER A 40 -10.23 -5.90 13.74
CA SER A 40 -11.20 -4.92 13.26
C SER A 40 -10.61 -4.16 12.07
N ARG A 41 -11.51 -3.74 11.18
CA ARG A 41 -11.16 -3.00 9.97
C ARG A 41 -11.92 -1.69 9.95
N GLU A 42 -11.21 -0.61 9.67
CA GLU A 42 -11.79 0.73 9.52
C GLU A 42 -11.33 1.32 8.18
N MET A 43 -12.27 1.86 7.41
CA MET A 43 -11.94 2.67 6.24
C MET A 43 -11.95 4.15 6.61
N ASN A 44 -10.80 4.80 6.48
CA ASN A 44 -10.68 6.22 6.78
C ASN A 44 -11.21 7.07 5.62
N SER A 45 -11.64 8.30 5.97
CA SER A 45 -11.85 9.37 5.00
C SER A 45 -10.56 9.62 4.19
N GLN A 46 -10.75 9.94 2.91
CA GLN A 46 -9.64 10.12 1.97
C GLN A 46 -8.74 11.28 2.40
N LEU A 47 -7.50 10.97 2.82
CA LEU A 47 -6.50 11.98 3.16
C LEU A 47 -5.71 12.38 1.90
N GLY A 48 -5.67 13.67 1.59
CA GLY A 48 -4.63 14.25 0.73
C GLY A 48 -4.74 14.02 -0.78
N GLY A 49 -5.94 13.80 -1.33
CA GLY A 49 -6.15 13.80 -2.79
C GLY A 49 -5.64 12.58 -3.55
N SER A 50 -5.22 11.52 -2.83
CA SER A 50 -5.04 10.18 -3.39
C SER A 50 -6.38 9.64 -3.89
N ASP A 51 -6.37 8.86 -4.96
CA ASP A 51 -7.58 8.17 -5.44
C ASP A 51 -7.96 6.95 -4.59
N HIS A 52 -7.08 6.54 -3.67
CA HIS A 52 -7.34 5.49 -2.69
C HIS A 52 -7.63 6.07 -1.30
N ARG A 53 -8.59 5.45 -0.60
CA ARG A 53 -8.85 5.60 0.82
C ARG A 53 -7.93 4.67 1.61
N GLN A 54 -7.53 5.11 2.79
CA GLN A 54 -6.73 4.28 3.69
C GLN A 54 -7.62 3.27 4.40
N ILE A 55 -7.11 2.04 4.54
CA ILE A 55 -7.73 0.98 5.33
C ILE A 55 -6.80 0.69 6.49
N ILE A 56 -7.38 0.71 7.69
CA ILE A 56 -6.67 0.47 8.95
C ILE A 56 -7.18 -0.85 9.51
N LEU A 57 -6.24 -1.75 9.82
CA LEU A 57 -6.52 -3.01 10.49
C LEU A 57 -5.96 -2.93 11.90
N SER A 58 -6.82 -3.12 12.89
CA SER A 58 -6.43 -3.18 14.30
C SER A 58 -6.57 -4.62 14.78
N VAL A 59 -5.48 -5.20 15.26
CA VAL A 59 -5.46 -6.59 15.73
C VAL A 59 -5.33 -6.59 17.26
N ASP A 60 -6.35 -7.11 17.93
CA ASP A 60 -6.38 -7.23 19.38
C ASP A 60 -5.45 -8.36 19.84
N SER A 61 -4.30 -7.98 20.38
CA SER A 61 -3.30 -8.92 20.92
C SER A 61 -3.60 -9.24 22.38
N ILE A 62 -4.16 -10.42 22.65
CA ILE A 62 -4.40 -10.93 24.01
C ILE A 62 -3.15 -11.60 24.63
N GLY A 63 -2.03 -11.71 23.89
CA GLY A 63 -0.79 -12.33 24.38
C GLY A 63 0.29 -11.33 24.81
N SER A 64 1.07 -11.68 25.84
CA SER A 64 2.31 -10.96 26.15
C SER A 64 3.25 -11.05 24.96
N ARG A 65 3.70 -9.91 24.43
CA ARG A 65 4.79 -9.87 23.46
C ARG A 65 6.05 -10.40 24.13
N GLU A 66 6.40 -11.65 23.86
CA GLU A 66 7.79 -12.08 23.99
C GLU A 66 8.64 -11.12 23.13
N PRO A 67 9.72 -10.55 23.65
CA PRO A 67 10.55 -9.62 22.89
C PRO A 67 11.12 -10.36 21.68
N ALA A 68 10.56 -10.07 20.50
CA ALA A 68 10.97 -10.70 19.26
C ALA A 68 12.46 -10.43 19.00
N SER A 69 13.25 -11.49 18.84
CA SER A 69 14.65 -11.38 18.44
C SER A 69 14.74 -10.73 17.06
N ILE A 70 15.33 -9.53 17.00
CA ILE A 70 15.76 -8.77 15.81
C ILE A 70 14.75 -8.82 14.65
N VAL A 71 13.89 -7.79 14.59
CA VAL A 71 13.06 -7.52 13.42
C VAL A 71 13.95 -7.12 12.24
N THR A 72 14.00 -7.92 11.18
CA THR A 72 14.45 -7.47 9.86
C THR A 72 13.48 -6.41 9.34
N ARG A 73 13.81 -5.14 9.58
CA ARG A 73 13.04 -4.02 9.04
C ARG A 73 13.49 -3.72 7.62
N TRP A 74 12.53 -3.56 6.70
CA TRP A 74 12.78 -2.88 5.43
C TRP A 74 13.26 -1.45 5.75
N ASN A 75 14.56 -1.20 5.59
CA ASN A 75 15.16 0.03 6.06
C ASN A 75 15.05 1.12 4.99
N TYR A 76 13.82 1.61 4.76
CA TYR A 76 13.55 2.69 3.82
C TYR A 76 14.40 3.95 4.10
N ARG A 77 14.88 4.15 5.34
CA ARG A 77 15.78 5.23 5.75
C ARG A 77 17.22 5.05 5.27
N LYS A 78 17.65 3.84 4.89
CA LYS A 78 18.95 3.58 4.26
C LYS A 78 18.95 3.80 2.75
N ALA A 79 17.81 4.13 2.14
CA ALA A 79 17.77 4.49 0.73
C ALA A 79 18.51 5.82 0.53
N ASN A 80 19.69 5.76 -0.12
CA ASN A 80 20.41 6.96 -0.53
C ASN A 80 19.66 7.61 -1.69
N ARG A 81 18.66 8.43 -1.36
CA ARG A 81 17.79 9.10 -2.34
C ARG A 81 18.59 9.98 -3.30
N ASN A 82 19.65 10.64 -2.82
CA ASN A 82 20.49 11.48 -3.66
C ASN A 82 21.19 10.65 -4.75
N LEU A 83 21.74 9.50 -4.38
CA LEU A 83 22.37 8.58 -5.34
C LEU A 83 21.35 8.02 -6.34
N TYR A 84 20.17 7.61 -5.85
CA TYR A 84 19.09 7.14 -6.72
C TYR A 84 18.67 8.22 -7.72
N THR A 85 18.37 9.44 -7.25
CA THR A 85 17.98 10.57 -8.12
C THR A 85 19.07 10.91 -9.13
N PHE A 86 20.33 10.94 -8.72
CA PHE A 86 21.46 11.18 -9.62
C PHE A 86 21.52 10.13 -10.74
N LEU A 87 21.51 8.85 -10.38
CA LEU A 87 21.58 7.75 -11.35
C LEU A 87 20.38 7.72 -12.28
N THR A 88 19.17 7.93 -11.76
CA THR A 88 17.96 8.02 -12.60
C THR A 88 18.06 9.16 -13.60
N ASN A 89 18.49 10.35 -13.18
CA ASN A 89 18.64 11.48 -14.09
C ASN A 89 19.69 11.23 -15.17
N GLU A 90 20.86 10.69 -14.81
CA GLU A 90 21.92 10.35 -15.77
C GLU A 90 21.46 9.32 -16.80
N MET A 91 20.77 8.27 -16.35
CA MET A 91 20.31 7.19 -17.23
C MET A 91 19.14 7.64 -18.12
N SER A 92 18.23 8.49 -17.61
CA SER A 92 17.08 9.01 -18.36
C SER A 92 17.45 10.02 -19.44
N LYS A 93 18.60 10.70 -19.34
CA LYS A 93 19.10 11.60 -20.42
C LYS A 93 19.22 10.89 -21.76
N LYS A 94 19.55 9.59 -21.76
CA LYS A 94 19.67 8.79 -22.98
C LYS A 94 18.32 8.41 -23.60
N ILE A 95 17.24 8.48 -22.82
CA ILE A 95 15.88 8.10 -23.27
C ILE A 95 15.28 9.22 -24.15
N ASN A 96 15.63 10.49 -23.88
CA ASN A 96 15.13 11.64 -24.65
C ASN A 96 16.02 12.03 -25.84
N ALA A 97 17.14 11.34 -26.08
CA ALA A 97 18.09 11.68 -27.15
C ALA A 97 17.77 11.00 -28.49
N CYS A 98 16.65 10.27 -28.59
CA CYS A 98 16.18 9.64 -29.83
C CYS A 98 14.77 10.12 -30.21
N SER A 99 14.53 11.43 -30.18
CA SER A 99 13.57 12.02 -31.11
C SER A 99 14.37 12.42 -32.34
N THR A 100 14.49 11.50 -33.30
CA THR A 100 14.99 11.82 -34.63
C THR A 100 14.11 12.94 -35.19
N GLU A 101 14.71 14.09 -35.50
CA GLU A 101 14.10 15.08 -36.39
C GLU A 101 13.74 14.34 -37.68
N VAL A 102 12.46 14.30 -38.02
CA VAL A 102 11.97 13.82 -39.31
C VAL A 102 11.70 15.08 -40.12
N ASP A 103 12.51 15.25 -41.16
CA ASP A 103 12.36 16.27 -42.21
C ASP A 103 10.96 16.25 -42.85
#